data_AF-A0A7C5I2L9-F1
#
_entry.id   AF-A0A7C5I2L9-F1
#
_cell.length_a   1.000
_cell.length_b   1.000
_cell.length_c   1.000
_cell.angle_alpha   90.00
_cell.angle_beta   90.00
_cell.angle_gamma   90.00
#
_symmetry.space_group_name_H-M   'P 1'
#
loop_
_entity.id
_entity.type
_entity.pdbx_description
1 polymer ?
#
loop_
_entity_poly.entity_id
_entity_poly.type
_entity_poly.pdbx_seq_one_letter_code
_entity_poly.pdbx_strand_id
1 'polypeptide(L)' 'MKFLAKWFDIYPLITPEMVKKLTCDWVVSSDKAARELGYSPLSLETGIKKTVAWLNTLDSKNS' A
#
# COMPACT_ATOMS: atom_id res chain seq x y z
N MET A 1 20.58 -10.53 3.46
CA MET A 1 20.06 -9.63 2.41
C MET A 1 21.08 -8.66 1.79
N LYS A 2 22.28 -8.41 2.36
CA LYS A 2 23.28 -7.52 1.70
C LYS A 2 24.06 -8.19 0.56
N PHE A 3 24.09 -9.53 0.52
CA PHE A 3 24.94 -10.27 -0.41
C PHE A 3 24.31 -10.51 -1.79
N LEU A 4 22.98 -10.65 -1.89
CA LEU A 4 22.27 -10.89 -3.17
C LEU A 4 22.17 -9.64 -4.04
N ALA A 5 21.84 -8.48 -3.45
CA ALA A 5 21.76 -7.20 -4.17
C ALA A 5 23.11 -6.78 -4.79
N LYS A 6 24.22 -7.17 -4.17
CA LYS A 6 25.58 -6.81 -4.63
C LYS A 6 26.07 -7.66 -5.82
N TRP A 7 25.46 -8.84 -6.04
CA TRP A 7 25.90 -9.78 -7.08
C TRP A 7 24.93 -9.93 -8.24
N PHE A 8 23.64 -9.70 -8.04
CA PHE A 8 22.61 -9.92 -9.06
C PHE A 8 21.81 -8.68 -9.45
N ASP A 9 22.04 -7.51 -8.84
CA ASP A 9 21.24 -6.28 -9.02
C ASP A 9 19.71 -6.48 -8.83
N ILE A 10 19.31 -7.61 -8.25
CA ILE A 10 17.93 -7.93 -7.93
C ILE A 10 17.63 -7.35 -6.56
N TYR A 11 16.97 -6.20 -6.56
CA TYR A 11 16.35 -5.65 -5.36
C TYR A 11 15.09 -6.47 -5.03
N PRO A 12 14.95 -6.96 -3.79
CA PRO A 12 13.75 -7.69 -3.42
C PRO A 12 12.55 -6.74 -3.42
N LEU A 13 11.47 -7.16 -4.08
CA LEU A 13 10.21 -6.42 -4.14
C LEU A 13 9.65 -6.11 -2.74
N ILE A 14 9.89 -7.00 -1.77
CA ILE A 14 9.54 -6.82 -0.36
C ILE A 14 10.78 -7.02 0.50
N THR A 15 11.17 -5.99 1.25
CA THR A 15 12.32 -6.05 2.14
C THR A 15 11.92 -6.50 3.55
N PRO A 16 12.81 -7.15 4.33
CA PRO A 16 12.51 -7.50 5.72
C PRO A 16 12.15 -6.29 6.59
N GLU A 17 12.73 -5.13 6.31
CA GLU A 17 12.38 -3.89 7.01
C GLU A 17 10.94 -3.44 6.71
N MET A 18 10.50 -3.59 5.45
CA MET A 18 9.12 -3.33 5.05
C MET A 18 8.14 -4.28 5.75
N VAL A 19 8.45 -5.57 5.84
CA VAL A 19 7.64 -6.55 6.59
C VAL A 19 7.49 -6.12 8.05
N LYS A 20 8.59 -5.71 8.70
CA LYS A 20 8.56 -5.22 10.08
C LYS A 20 7.65 -3.99 10.24
N LYS A 21 7.64 -3.06 9.28
CA LYS A 21 6.78 -1.87 9.32
C LYS A 21 5.30 -2.22 9.12
N LEU A 22 5.00 -3.14 8.22
CA LEU A 22 3.62 -3.54 7.88
C LEU A 22 2.95 -4.43 8.95
N THR A 23 3.74 -5.10 9.78
CA THR A 23 3.25 -5.97 10.86
C THR A 23 3.00 -5.25 12.18
N CYS A 24 3.35 -3.97 12.27
CA CYS A 24 3.01 -3.15 13.44
C CYS A 24 1.54 -2.72 13.41
N ASP A 25 0.90 -2.72 14.58
CA ASP A 25 -0.49 -2.24 14.75
C ASP A 25 -0.56 -0.71 14.74
N TRP A 26 -0.63 -0.13 13.55
CA TRP A 26 -0.81 1.31 13.32
C TRP A 26 -2.27 1.74 13.42
N VAL A 27 -2.96 1.36 14.50
CA VAL A 27 -4.37 1.71 14.66
C VAL A 27 -4.51 3.23 14.81
N VAL A 28 -5.16 3.86 13.82
CA VAL A 28 -5.48 5.30 13.83
C VAL A 28 -6.99 5.48 13.76
N SER A 29 -7.51 6.43 14.54
CA SER A 29 -8.93 6.81 14.50
C SER A 29 -9.14 7.97 13.52
N SER A 30 -10.22 7.87 12.75
CA SER A 30 -10.72 8.95 11.88
C SER A 30 -11.91 9.71 12.49
N ASP A 31 -12.23 9.46 13.76
CA ASP A 31 -13.47 9.95 14.39
C ASP A 31 -13.59 11.47 14.40
N LYS A 32 -12.47 12.17 14.56
CA LYS A 32 -12.47 13.64 14.51
C LYS A 32 -12.92 14.16 13.14
N ALA A 33 -12.39 13.58 12.06
CA ALA A 33 -12.75 13.97 10.71
C ALA A 33 -14.22 13.61 10.41
N ALA A 34 -14.70 12.48 10.90
CA ALA A 34 -16.10 12.11 10.77
C ALA A 34 -17.02 13.12 11.46
N ARG A 35 -16.69 13.54 12.69
CA ARG A 35 -17.48 14.53 13.45
C ARG A 35 -17.44 15.93 12.86
N GLU A 36 -16.26 16.42 12.50
CA GLU A 36 -16.08 17.83 12.15
C GLU A 36 -16.27 18.11 10.65
N LEU A 37 -16.01 17.12 9.79
CA LEU A 37 -16.00 17.29 8.34
C LEU A 37 -17.06 16.42 7.63
N GLY A 38 -17.83 15.63 8.37
CA GLY A 38 -18.74 14.65 7.78
C GLY A 38 -18.01 13.58 6.97
N TYR A 39 -16.72 13.35 7.26
CA TYR A 39 -15.88 12.41 6.52
C TYR A 39 -16.31 10.97 6.79
N SER A 40 -16.56 10.20 5.73
CA SER A 40 -16.86 8.77 5.80
C SER A 40 -15.72 7.98 5.15
N PRO A 41 -14.88 7.26 5.91
CA PRO A 41 -13.78 6.50 5.34
C PRO A 41 -14.31 5.33 4.51
N LEU A 42 -13.66 5.09 3.36
CA LEU A 42 -13.96 3.94 2.53
C LEU A 42 -13.42 2.66 3.18
N SER A 43 -14.15 1.55 3.06
CA SER A 43 -13.62 0.26 3.51
C SER A 43 -12.36 -0.12 2.74
N LEU A 44 -11.41 -0.75 3.43
CA LEU A 44 -10.13 -1.16 2.85
C LEU A 44 -10.33 -2.03 1.59
N GLU A 45 -11.26 -2.98 1.65
CA GLU A 45 -11.61 -3.84 0.53
C GLU A 45 -12.03 -3.03 -0.71
N THR A 46 -12.92 -2.05 -0.54
CA THR A 46 -13.40 -1.24 -1.65
C THR A 46 -12.29 -0.34 -2.19
N GLY A 47 -11.46 0.21 -1.30
CA GLY A 47 -10.27 0.98 -1.68
C GLY A 47 -9.33 0.17 -2.56
N ILE A 48 -8.95 -1.04 -2.12
CA ILE A 48 -8.07 -1.94 -2.88
C ILE A 48 -8.65 -2.26 -4.25
N LYS A 49 -9.94 -2.61 -4.33
CA LYS A 49 -10.60 -2.90 -5.62
C LYS A 49 -10.51 -1.72 -6.59
N LYS A 50 -10.76 -0.50 -6.12
CA LYS A 50 -10.66 0.71 -6.94
C LYS A 50 -9.22 0.96 -7.40
N THR A 51 -8.24 0.79 -6.51
CA THR A 51 -6.82 0.97 -6.85
C THR A 51 -6.35 -0.04 -7.89
N VAL A 52 -6.67 -1.33 -7.74
CA VAL A 52 -6.31 -2.37 -8.72
C VAL A 52 -6.96 -2.09 -10.07
N ALA A 53 -8.26 -1.74 -10.07
CA ALA A 53 -8.95 -1.38 -11.29
C ALA A 53 -8.26 -0.21 -12.02
N TRP A 54 -7.86 0.84 -11.28
CA TRP A 54 -7.12 1.96 -11.84
C TRP A 54 -5.75 1.55 -12.42
N LEU A 55 -4.97 0.74 -11.70
CA LEU A 55 -3.66 0.26 -12.18
C LEU A 55 -3.79 -0.50 -13.51
N ASN A 56 -4.82 -1.35 -13.65
CA ASN A 56 -5.07 -2.07 -14.89
C ASN A 56 -5.37 -1.13 -16.08
N THR A 57 -5.99 0.03 -15.82
CA THR A 57 -6.21 1.05 -16.87
C THR A 57 -4.92 1.73 -17.32
N LEU A 58 -3.91 1.80 -16.46
CA LEU A 58 -2.61 2.37 -16.80
C LEU A 58 -1.78 1.40 -17.63
N ASP A 59 -1.80 0.11 -17.27
CA ASP A 59 -1.10 -0.94 -17.99
C ASP A 59 -1.61 -1.07 -19.44
N SER A 60 -2.93 -1.01 -19.61
CA SER A 60 -3.60 -1.06 -20.92
C SER A 60 -3.33 0.18 -21.80
N LYS A 61 -2.86 1.30 -21.24
CA LYS A 61 -2.51 2.52 -21.99
C LYS A 61 -1.05 2.57 -22.41
N ASN A 62 -0.20 1.73 -21.82
CA ASN A 62 1.23 1.69 -22.07
C ASN A 62 1.65 0.52 -22.99
N SER A 63 0.67 -0.30 -23.43
CA SER A 63 0.85 -1.41 -24.39
C SER A 63 0.39 -1.03 -25.79
#